data_AF-A0A9P3USS7-F1
#
_entry.id   AF-A0A9P3USS7-F1
#
_cell.length_a   1.000
_cell.length_b   1.000
_cell.length_c   1.000
_cell.angle_alpha   90.00
_cell.angle_beta   90.00
_cell.angle_gamma   90.00
#
_symmetry.space_group_name_H-M   'P 1'
#
loop_
_entity.id
_entity.type
_entity.pdbx_description
1 polymer ?
#
loop_
_entity_poly.entity_id
_entity_poly.type
_entity_poly.pdbx_seq_one_letter_code
_entity_poly.pdbx_strand_id
1 'polypeptide(L)'
;MFAHFRLAPQCVRTCSRPSPLLCARRSISYTPTRHSELAPEPPSEEEVESSVVDQVIEKLESTPAEEGRQPETYNEFMTSIGEKYRLADAPNKWLGGGVPFPMNPSFKPPAPVSDAIRTAIYRSYMMDPVKNNARVLSQRYHLSLKRIDAILRLKGMEQDWVKS
;
A
#
# COMPACT_ATOMS: atom_id res chain seq x y z
N MET A 1 9.61 -60.13 37.47
CA MET A 1 9.02 -59.39 38.61
C MET A 1 9.40 -57.93 38.48
N PHE A 2 8.37 -57.09 38.42
CA PHE A 2 8.24 -55.63 38.55
C PHE A 2 9.39 -54.66 38.21
N ALA A 3 9.03 -53.70 37.34
CA ALA A 3 9.72 -52.49 36.98
C ALA A 3 9.90 -51.52 38.16
N HIS A 4 11.02 -50.82 38.19
CA HIS A 4 11.20 -49.62 39.01
C HIS A 4 11.25 -48.38 38.11
N PHE A 5 10.09 -47.74 37.95
CA PHE A 5 10.01 -46.38 37.47
C PHE A 5 10.53 -45.43 38.57
N ARG A 6 11.61 -44.69 38.28
CA ARG A 6 11.99 -43.54 39.09
C ARG A 6 11.12 -42.36 38.68
N LEU A 7 10.22 -41.95 39.57
CA LEU A 7 9.49 -40.69 39.48
C LEU A 7 10.46 -39.54 39.79
N ALA A 8 10.66 -38.65 38.83
CA ALA A 8 11.34 -37.38 39.06
C ALA A 8 10.39 -36.40 39.80
N PRO A 9 10.88 -35.58 40.75
CA PRO A 9 10.04 -34.61 41.43
C PRO A 9 9.66 -33.46 40.49
N GLN A 10 8.37 -33.12 40.48
CA GLN A 10 7.83 -32.00 39.72
C GLN A 10 8.33 -30.68 40.32
N CYS A 11 8.99 -29.88 39.50
CA CYS A 11 9.42 -28.53 39.82
C CYS A 11 8.20 -27.59 39.75
N VAL A 12 7.64 -27.23 40.90
CA VAL A 12 6.64 -26.15 41.00
C VAL A 12 7.37 -24.80 40.89
N ARG A 13 7.56 -24.33 39.65
CA ARG A 13 7.87 -22.93 39.39
C ARG A 13 6.58 -22.12 39.43
N THR A 14 6.38 -21.38 40.51
CA THR A 14 5.37 -20.32 40.59
C THR A 14 5.85 -19.16 39.71
N CYS A 15 5.37 -19.11 38.46
CA CYS A 15 5.51 -17.94 37.62
C CYS A 15 4.53 -16.87 38.13
N SER A 16 5.04 -15.89 38.87
CA SER A 16 4.33 -14.65 39.16
C SER A 16 3.98 -13.94 37.84
N ARG A 17 2.69 -13.84 37.53
CA ARG A 17 2.19 -13.04 36.41
C ARG A 17 2.53 -11.56 36.67
N PRO A 18 3.21 -10.85 35.76
CA PRO A 18 3.20 -9.40 35.80
C PRO A 18 1.78 -8.90 35.53
N SER A 19 1.34 -7.96 36.37
CA SER A 19 0.09 -7.22 36.22
C SER A 19 0.03 -6.51 34.86
N PRO A 20 -1.16 -6.39 34.24
CA PRO A 20 -1.31 -5.57 33.05
C PRO A 20 -1.14 -4.11 33.44
N LEU A 21 -0.02 -3.51 33.05
CA LEU A 21 0.11 -2.06 33.07
C LEU A 21 -1.00 -1.48 32.19
N LEU A 22 -1.83 -0.66 32.82
CA LEU A 22 -2.89 0.12 32.22
C LEU A 22 -2.34 0.82 30.97
N CYS A 23 -2.89 0.49 29.80
CA CYS A 23 -2.64 1.25 28.58
C CYS A 23 -3.08 2.70 28.84
N ALA A 24 -2.11 3.60 28.98
CA ALA A 24 -2.36 5.04 28.95
C ALA A 24 -3.06 5.36 27.62
N ARG A 25 -4.32 5.79 27.72
CA ARG A 25 -5.09 6.33 26.60
C ARG A 25 -4.26 7.47 26.00
N ARG A 26 -3.81 7.31 24.75
CA ARG A 26 -3.32 8.42 23.94
C ARG A 26 -4.50 9.34 23.67
N SER A 27 -4.62 10.42 24.42
CA SER A 27 -5.48 11.54 24.08
C SER A 27 -4.88 12.26 22.87
N ILE A 28 -5.61 12.30 21.77
CA ILE A 28 -5.28 13.15 20.63
C ILE A 28 -5.81 14.53 20.98
N SER A 29 -4.94 15.45 21.38
CA SER A 29 -5.29 16.86 21.53
C SER A 29 -5.22 17.53 20.16
N TYR A 30 -6.37 17.95 19.63
CA TYR A 30 -6.44 18.77 18.43
C TYR A 30 -6.21 20.23 18.81
N THR A 31 -5.04 20.78 18.50
CA THR A 31 -4.83 22.23 18.55
C THR A 31 -5.35 22.84 17.25
N PRO A 32 -6.27 23.82 17.28
CA PRO A 32 -6.71 24.49 16.06
C PRO A 32 -5.54 25.21 15.37
N THR A 33 -5.51 25.13 14.05
CA THR A 33 -4.56 25.83 13.19
C THR A 33 -4.66 27.33 13.45
N ARG A 34 -3.60 27.91 14.00
CA ARG A 34 -3.47 29.37 14.13
C ARG A 34 -3.25 29.94 12.73
N HIS A 35 -4.25 30.59 12.16
CA HIS A 35 -4.10 31.36 10.93
C HIS A 35 -2.96 32.37 11.11
N SER A 36 -1.95 32.30 10.25
CA SER A 36 -0.86 33.25 10.20
C SER A 36 -1.31 34.45 9.37
N GLU A 37 -1.36 35.64 9.97
CA GLU A 37 -1.77 36.92 9.36
C GLU A 37 -0.74 37.49 8.36
N LEU A 38 0.08 36.65 7.73
CA LEU A 38 1.10 37.08 6.75
C LEU A 38 0.74 36.72 5.29
N ALA A 39 -0.49 36.30 5.04
CA ALA A 39 -0.97 36.09 3.67
C ALA A 39 -1.43 37.45 3.09
N PRO A 40 -0.90 37.90 1.94
CA PRO A 40 -1.42 39.08 1.25
C PRO A 40 -2.88 38.83 0.84
N GLU A 41 -3.74 39.82 1.09
CA GLU A 41 -5.16 39.76 0.73
C GLU A 41 -5.34 39.65 -0.79
N PRO A 42 -6.31 38.84 -1.26
CA PRO A 42 -6.63 38.79 -2.68
C PRO A 42 -7.22 40.14 -3.13
N PRO A 43 -6.88 40.61 -4.35
CA PRO A 43 -7.49 41.83 -4.89
C PRO A 43 -9.01 41.66 -5.02
N SER A 44 -9.75 42.67 -4.57
CA SER A 44 -11.20 42.80 -4.66
C SER A 44 -11.70 42.81 -6.11
N GLU A 45 -12.82 42.14 -6.36
CA GLU A 45 -13.40 41.82 -7.68
C GLU A 45 -14.16 42.97 -8.38
N GLU A 46 -13.93 44.22 -8.01
CA GLU A 46 -14.56 45.36 -8.69
C GLU A 46 -13.51 46.09 -9.54
N GLU A 47 -13.67 45.98 -10.87
CA GLU A 47 -12.96 46.63 -11.98
C GLU A 47 -12.25 45.70 -12.97
N VAL A 48 -12.97 44.74 -13.57
CA VAL A 48 -12.73 44.35 -14.98
C VAL A 48 -14.06 43.97 -15.67
N GLU A 49 -15.03 44.89 -15.70
CA GLU A 49 -16.05 44.91 -16.76
C GLU A 49 -15.60 45.88 -17.84
N SER A 50 -15.00 45.36 -18.92
CA SER A 50 -14.96 46.01 -20.23
C SER A 50 -14.35 45.05 -21.25
N SER A 51 -15.12 44.73 -22.29
CA SER A 51 -14.76 44.01 -23.53
C SER A 51 -14.86 42.48 -23.54
N VAL A 52 -16.07 41.95 -23.31
CA VAL A 52 -16.50 40.64 -23.85
C VAL A 52 -17.63 40.86 -24.85
N VAL A 53 -17.32 41.30 -26.06
CA VAL A 53 -18.11 41.04 -27.28
C VAL A 53 -17.15 41.15 -28.48
N ASP A 54 -17.24 40.25 -29.45
CA ASP A 54 -16.55 40.23 -30.77
C ASP A 54 -15.29 39.37 -31.02
N GLN A 55 -15.02 38.31 -30.25
CA GLN A 55 -14.06 37.26 -30.72
C GLN A 55 -14.55 35.81 -30.61
N VAL A 56 -15.86 35.60 -30.48
CA VAL A 56 -16.46 34.27 -30.61
C VAL A 56 -16.83 34.08 -32.08
N ILE A 57 -16.31 32.99 -32.69
CA ILE A 57 -16.46 32.53 -34.10
C ILE A 57 -15.21 32.77 -34.97
N GLU A 58 -14.06 32.24 -34.57
CA GLU A 58 -13.08 31.61 -35.49
C GLU A 58 -12.03 30.84 -34.67
N LYS A 59 -12.46 29.75 -34.02
CA LYS A 59 -11.53 28.78 -33.42
C LYS A 59 -12.03 27.38 -33.66
N LEU A 60 -12.17 27.05 -34.94
CA LEU A 60 -12.36 25.69 -35.42
C LEU A 60 -11.32 25.40 -36.51
N GLU A 61 -10.05 25.55 -36.16
CA GLU A 61 -8.97 24.92 -36.91
C GLU A 61 -8.08 24.12 -35.94
N SER A 62 -8.02 22.84 -36.26
CA SER A 62 -7.19 21.80 -35.65
C SER A 62 -5.72 22.20 -35.64
N THR A 63 -5.16 22.41 -34.45
CA THR A 63 -3.70 22.46 -34.29
C THR A 63 -3.13 21.03 -34.29
N PRO A 64 -2.02 20.79 -35.02
CA PRO A 64 -1.33 19.50 -35.03
C PRO A 64 -0.75 19.21 -33.64
N ALA A 65 -0.44 17.95 -33.39
CA ALA A 65 0.10 17.45 -32.12
C ALA A 65 1.31 18.29 -31.63
N GLU A 66 1.05 19.23 -30.71
CA GLU A 66 2.06 19.92 -29.90
C GLU A 66 2.56 18.95 -28.82
N GLU A 67 3.47 18.05 -29.20
CA GLU A 67 4.25 17.25 -28.26
C GLU A 67 5.24 18.17 -27.51
N GLY A 68 4.77 18.93 -26.52
CA GLY A 68 5.67 19.76 -25.71
C GLY A 68 5.04 20.67 -24.67
N ARG A 69 3.79 21.09 -24.86
CA ARG A 69 3.13 21.97 -23.87
C ARG A 69 2.70 21.17 -22.64
N GLN A 70 3.18 21.59 -21.46
CA GLN A 70 2.64 21.07 -20.20
C GLN A 70 1.31 21.77 -19.88
N PRO A 71 0.29 21.03 -19.43
CA PRO A 71 -0.99 21.63 -19.06
C PRO A 71 -0.81 22.57 -17.88
N GLU A 72 -1.39 23.76 -17.96
CA GLU A 72 -1.26 24.78 -16.91
C GLU A 72 -2.32 24.60 -15.83
N THR A 73 -3.47 24.02 -16.20
CA THR A 73 -4.59 23.78 -15.28
C THR A 73 -4.86 22.30 -15.07
N TYR A 74 -5.44 21.98 -13.92
CA TYR A 74 -5.83 20.61 -13.57
C TYR A 74 -6.84 20.01 -14.56
N ASN A 75 -7.83 20.80 -15.01
CA ASN A 75 -8.85 20.31 -15.93
C ASN A 75 -8.26 19.96 -17.31
N GLU A 76 -7.33 20.76 -17.79
CA GLU A 76 -6.58 20.50 -19.02
C GLU A 76 -5.73 19.22 -18.88
N PHE A 77 -5.04 19.05 -17.74
CA PHE A 77 -4.31 17.83 -17.43
C PHE A 77 -5.22 16.60 -17.46
N MET A 78 -6.36 16.64 -16.78
CA MET A 78 -7.27 15.49 -16.70
C MET A 78 -7.82 15.09 -18.06
N THR A 79 -8.12 16.07 -18.91
CA THR A 79 -8.66 15.83 -20.26
C THR A 79 -7.62 15.27 -21.22
N SER A 80 -6.36 15.72 -21.10
CA SER A 80 -5.26 15.30 -21.98
C SER A 80 -4.51 14.08 -21.43
N ILE A 81 -3.70 14.30 -20.39
CA ILE A 81 -2.76 13.32 -19.83
C ILE A 81 -3.47 12.38 -18.84
N GLY A 82 -4.40 12.89 -18.04
CA GLY A 82 -5.05 12.15 -16.95
C GLY A 82 -5.94 11.02 -17.43
N GLU A 83 -6.57 11.17 -18.60
CA GLU A 83 -7.43 10.15 -19.21
C GLU A 83 -6.70 8.82 -19.39
N LYS A 84 -5.40 8.87 -19.70
CA LYS A 84 -4.58 7.67 -19.81
C LYS A 84 -4.55 6.89 -18.50
N TYR A 85 -4.65 7.50 -17.32
CA TYR A 85 -4.61 6.83 -16.01
C TYR A 85 -5.98 6.47 -15.43
N ARG A 86 -7.07 6.75 -16.16
CA ARG A 86 -8.44 6.49 -15.67
C ARG A 86 -8.72 5.01 -15.42
N LEU A 87 -8.19 4.12 -16.26
CA LEU A 87 -8.37 2.67 -16.17
C LEU A 87 -7.08 1.95 -15.76
N ALA A 88 -7.24 0.88 -14.97
CA ALA A 88 -6.16 -0.01 -14.53
C ALA A 88 -5.96 -1.20 -15.49
N ASP A 89 -5.68 -0.88 -16.75
CA ASP A 89 -5.48 -1.83 -17.85
C ASP A 89 -4.10 -2.51 -17.85
N ALA A 90 -3.07 -1.84 -17.33
CA ALA A 90 -1.68 -2.28 -17.34
C ALA A 90 -1.06 -2.29 -15.94
N PRO A 91 -0.13 -3.23 -15.65
CA PRO A 91 0.63 -3.21 -14.41
C PRO A 91 1.56 -1.99 -14.35
N ASN A 92 1.83 -1.50 -13.15
CA ASN A 92 2.79 -0.42 -12.89
C ASN A 92 2.55 0.86 -13.72
N LYS A 93 1.27 1.20 -13.94
CA LYS A 93 0.83 2.39 -14.67
C LYS A 93 1.07 3.67 -13.84
N TRP A 94 2.34 4.04 -13.71
CA TRP A 94 2.80 5.13 -12.85
C TRP A 94 2.99 6.43 -13.61
N LEU A 95 2.96 7.56 -12.89
CA LEU A 95 3.17 8.90 -13.44
C LEU A 95 4.62 9.10 -13.95
N GLY A 96 5.60 8.51 -13.27
CA GLY A 96 7.03 8.71 -13.56
C GLY A 96 7.63 7.78 -14.62
N GLY A 97 6.83 7.23 -15.54
CA GLY A 97 7.35 6.45 -16.68
C GLY A 97 8.17 5.20 -16.32
N GLY A 98 7.92 4.61 -15.15
CA GLY A 98 8.70 3.48 -14.64
C GLY A 98 9.06 3.58 -13.15
N VAL A 99 8.80 4.74 -12.53
CA VAL A 99 8.81 4.92 -11.08
C VAL A 99 7.48 5.47 -10.58
N PRO A 100 7.01 5.07 -9.38
CA PRO A 100 5.72 5.54 -8.85
C PRO A 100 5.70 7.04 -8.57
N PHE A 101 6.84 7.60 -8.15
CA PHE A 101 6.97 9.01 -7.78
C PHE A 101 8.07 9.67 -8.63
N PRO A 102 7.74 10.65 -9.49
CA PRO A 102 8.73 11.33 -10.33
C PRO A 102 9.87 11.96 -9.51
N MET A 103 9.55 12.55 -8.35
CA MET A 103 10.53 13.22 -7.48
C MET A 103 11.28 12.27 -6.53
N ASN A 104 10.90 10.99 -6.48
CA ASN A 104 11.61 9.98 -5.66
C ASN A 104 11.86 8.70 -6.47
N PRO A 105 12.88 8.70 -7.35
CA PRO A 105 13.23 7.53 -8.15
C PRO A 105 13.80 6.36 -7.33
N SER A 106 14.26 6.63 -6.11
CA SER A 106 14.83 5.62 -5.21
C SER A 106 13.77 4.64 -4.68
N PHE A 107 12.51 5.07 -4.59
CA PHE A 107 11.42 4.19 -4.16
C PHE A 107 10.96 3.30 -5.32
N LYS A 108 11.35 2.02 -5.28
CA LYS A 108 10.95 0.99 -6.24
C LYS A 108 10.20 -0.12 -5.52
N PRO A 109 8.87 -0.24 -5.70
CA PRO A 109 8.09 -1.23 -4.98
C PRO A 109 8.51 -2.65 -5.43
N PRO A 110 8.75 -3.58 -4.50
CA PRO A 110 9.07 -4.95 -4.86
C PRO A 110 7.84 -5.66 -5.46
N ALA A 111 8.08 -6.56 -6.41
CA ALA A 111 7.01 -7.32 -7.03
C ALA A 111 6.21 -8.14 -5.97
N PRO A 112 4.86 -8.13 -6.07
CA PRO A 112 4.04 -8.99 -5.23
C PRO A 112 4.29 -10.47 -5.56
N VAL A 113 4.09 -11.35 -4.58
CA VAL A 113 4.12 -12.80 -4.85
C VAL A 113 2.85 -13.18 -5.60
N SER A 114 2.98 -13.85 -6.74
CA SER A 114 1.83 -14.33 -7.50
C SER A 114 1.00 -15.32 -6.67
N ASP A 115 -0.31 -15.35 -6.92
CA ASP A 115 -1.19 -16.23 -6.15
C ASP A 115 -0.85 -17.71 -6.32
N ALA A 116 -0.49 -18.11 -7.54
CA ALA A 116 -0.03 -19.47 -7.84
C ALA A 116 1.13 -19.91 -6.94
N ILE A 117 2.13 -19.03 -6.71
CA ILE A 117 3.26 -19.32 -5.83
C ILE A 117 2.80 -19.42 -4.37
N ARG A 118 1.95 -18.49 -3.90
CA ARG A 118 1.41 -18.53 -2.53
C ARG A 118 0.67 -19.84 -2.27
N THR A 119 -0.15 -20.28 -3.23
CA THR A 119 -0.90 -21.53 -3.18
C THR A 119 0.02 -22.75 -3.23
N ALA A 120 1.07 -22.73 -4.05
CA ALA A 120 2.06 -23.81 -4.12
C ALA A 120 2.84 -23.97 -2.80
N ILE A 121 3.24 -22.86 -2.18
CA ILE A 121 3.89 -22.83 -0.85
C ILE A 121 2.98 -23.47 0.20
N TYR A 122 1.72 -23.03 0.26
CA TYR A 122 0.74 -23.54 1.22
C TYR A 122 0.50 -25.05 1.03
N ARG A 123 0.25 -25.50 -0.20
CA ARG A 123 0.07 -26.94 -0.51
C ARG A 123 1.29 -27.76 -0.12
N SER A 124 2.50 -27.29 -0.45
CA SER A 124 3.74 -27.99 -0.10
C SER A 124 3.89 -28.16 1.43
N TYR A 125 3.58 -27.10 2.19
CA TYR A 125 3.61 -27.15 3.65
C TYR A 125 2.56 -28.11 4.22
N MET A 126 1.34 -28.08 3.69
CA MET A 126 0.24 -28.96 4.16
C MET A 126 0.46 -30.44 3.84
N MET A 127 1.20 -30.76 2.76
CA MET A 127 1.53 -32.15 2.43
C MET A 127 2.52 -32.77 3.41
N ASP A 128 3.56 -32.04 3.80
CA ASP A 128 4.58 -32.52 4.74
C ASP A 128 5.27 -31.33 5.43
N PRO A 129 4.81 -30.92 6.62
CA PRO A 129 5.36 -29.76 7.32
C PRO A 129 6.76 -30.01 7.91
N VAL A 130 7.16 -31.28 8.07
CA VAL A 130 8.49 -31.63 8.59
C VAL A 130 9.54 -31.42 7.51
N LYS A 131 9.27 -31.95 6.30
CA LYS A 131 10.14 -31.80 5.13
C LYS A 131 10.06 -30.39 4.52
N ASN A 132 8.87 -29.83 4.40
CA ASN A 132 8.64 -28.50 3.82
C ASN A 132 8.43 -27.44 4.91
N ASN A 133 9.31 -27.40 5.90
CA ASN A 133 9.25 -26.36 6.93
C ASN A 133 9.50 -24.95 6.35
N ALA A 134 9.17 -23.91 7.14
CA ALA A 134 9.29 -22.51 6.70
C ALA A 134 10.70 -22.12 6.24
N ARG A 135 11.76 -22.70 6.84
CA ARG A 135 13.16 -22.45 6.46
C ARG A 135 13.48 -23.04 5.09
N VAL A 136 13.06 -24.27 4.82
CA VAL A 136 13.25 -24.94 3.53
C VAL A 136 12.47 -24.20 2.42
N LEU A 137 11.22 -23.81 2.70
CA LEU A 137 10.40 -23.06 1.75
C LEU A 137 10.98 -21.66 1.46
N SER A 138 11.48 -20.97 2.48
CA SER A 138 12.18 -19.69 2.34
C SER A 138 13.37 -19.79 1.38
N GLN A 139 14.21 -20.82 1.54
CA GLN A 139 15.35 -21.06 0.66
C GLN A 139 14.92 -21.42 -0.77
N ARG A 140 13.90 -22.27 -0.92
CA ARG A 140 13.41 -22.72 -2.24
C ARG A 140 12.80 -21.58 -3.07
N TYR A 141 12.03 -20.70 -2.44
CA TYR A 141 11.30 -19.63 -3.13
C TYR A 141 11.99 -18.26 -3.02
N HIS A 142 13.16 -18.19 -2.37
CA HIS A 142 13.91 -16.95 -2.12
C HIS A 142 13.08 -15.85 -1.44
N LEU A 143 12.23 -16.24 -0.48
CA LEU A 143 11.39 -15.33 0.30
C LEU A 143 11.84 -15.30 1.76
N SER A 144 11.73 -14.15 2.43
CA SER A 144 12.05 -14.08 3.85
C SER A 144 11.14 -14.98 4.69
N LEU A 145 11.67 -15.48 5.83
CA LEU A 145 10.91 -16.34 6.75
C LEU A 145 9.59 -15.70 7.17
N LYS A 146 9.62 -14.40 7.52
CA LYS A 146 8.42 -13.63 7.89
C LYS A 146 7.38 -13.61 6.76
N ARG A 147 7.82 -13.56 5.50
CA ARG A 147 6.91 -13.55 4.34
C ARG A 147 6.28 -14.93 4.13
N ILE A 148 7.04 -16.01 4.32
CA ILE A 148 6.51 -17.39 4.29
C ILE A 148 5.48 -17.59 5.40
N ASP A 149 5.79 -17.22 6.65
CA ASP A 149 4.87 -17.36 7.77
C ASP A 149 3.56 -16.61 7.54
N ALA A 150 3.65 -15.38 7.00
CA ALA A 150 2.48 -14.59 6.64
C ALA A 150 1.65 -15.27 5.54
N ILE A 151 2.29 -15.82 4.50
CA ILE A 151 1.59 -16.56 3.43
C ILE A 151 0.81 -17.75 4.00
N LEU A 152 1.44 -18.55 4.89
CA LEU A 152 0.80 -19.71 5.49
C LEU A 152 -0.42 -19.33 6.33
N ARG A 153 -0.32 -18.26 7.11
CA ARG A 153 -1.44 -17.74 7.93
C ARG A 153 -2.60 -17.26 7.06
N LEU A 154 -2.31 -16.39 6.09
CA LEU A 154 -3.33 -15.79 5.22
C LEU A 154 -4.03 -16.85 4.36
N LYS A 155 -3.29 -17.83 3.81
CA LYS A 155 -3.88 -18.94 3.07
C LYS A 155 -4.69 -19.89 3.95
N GLY A 156 -4.31 -20.09 5.21
CA GLY A 156 -5.13 -20.82 6.17
C GLY A 156 -6.49 -20.15 6.38
N MET A 157 -6.49 -18.85 6.66
CA MET A 157 -7.72 -18.06 6.82
C MET A 157 -8.59 -18.05 5.54
N GLU A 158 -7.98 -18.00 4.36
CA GLU A 158 -8.69 -18.10 3.07
C GLU A 158 -9.45 -19.43 2.94
N GLN A 159 -8.85 -20.55 3.35
CA GLN A 159 -9.51 -21.87 3.33
C GLN A 159 -10.65 -21.97 4.35
N ASP A 160 -10.49 -21.37 5.52
CA ASP A 160 -11.53 -21.37 6.54
C ASP A 160 -12.73 -20.53 6.11
N TRP A 161 -12.49 -19.42 5.39
CA TRP A 161 -13.56 -18.62 4.80
C TRP A 161 -14.31 -19.41 3.72
N VAL A 162 -13.62 -20.09 2.81
CA VAL A 162 -14.29 -20.87 1.74
C VAL A 162 -15.18 -21.99 2.29
N LYS A 163 -14.88 -22.52 3.48
CA LYS A 163 -15.68 -23.56 4.14
C LYS A 163 -16.91 -23.05 4.89
N SER A 164 -16.97 -21.74 5.17
CA SER A 164 -18.04 -21.09 5.95
C SER A 164 -19.16 -20.59 5.04
#